data_AF-H0BU71-F1
#
_entry.id   AF-H0BU71-F1
#
_cell.length_a   1.000
_cell.length_b   1.000
_cell.length_c   1.000
_cell.angle_alpha   90.00
_cell.angle_beta   90.00
_cell.angle_gamma   90.00
#
_symmetry.space_group_name_H-M   'P 1'
#
loop_
_entity.id
_entity.type
_entity.pdbx_description
1 polymer ?
#
loop_
_entity_poly.entity_id
_entity_poly.type
_entity_poly.pdbx_seq_one_letter_code
_entity_poly.pdbx_strand_id
1 'polypeptide(L)'
;MNTPIETLPSAPQEAARTAALLAALEHVQAVIEFDLEGRVLRANQLFLDLMGYTAREVVGQHHRMFCPPEVTASDAYRALWEGLRAGQVREDVFLRVTKAGRPVWLQASYNPVRDAEGHAVGVVKLATDITAQRAQQADFEGKIAAIHRVQAVIEFDLTGRILDANTNFLDTFAYVRDEVVGQHHRMFCQPEFAASSEYADLWSRLGRGEFFSGRYRRLSKAGQEIWLQASYNPILDVTGKPYKVVKFAVDITHDMTSAAETKGKIDAISLSQAVIEFDMQGNVLVANPNFLRTMGYTLAEIRGQHHSMFCEPGLVQSQAYRDFWADLGEGKFQSARYRRIGKHGAEVWIQATYNPILDVDGRPYKVVKYAVDITAQVQRERAVAQKVQDITAVLHAMSDAIKRLARSAGRSTELAEQTQREAGDGSGLVRRSRDAILAIERSSSDIHEIVDTISEISSQTHLLAFNAAIEAARAGEQGVGFSVVADEVRKLAEKSSLAAREIAKLIHQTVSRVAEGSRLSEEVDAAFSRILGAVEATTRSISEIRIATEEQEHSTQDVARLLEDLQGRGSPRQAD
;
A
#
# COMPACT_ATOMS: atom_id res chain seq x y z
N MET A 1 -6.54 -84.57 -86.22
CA MET A 1 -7.22 -84.94 -84.96
C MET A 1 -8.27 -83.87 -84.70
N ASN A 2 -9.54 -84.26 -84.81
CA ASN A 2 -10.71 -83.41 -84.57
C ASN A 2 -10.74 -82.94 -83.12
N THR A 3 -10.62 -81.64 -82.90
CA THR A 3 -11.06 -80.98 -81.66
C THR A 3 -12.59 -81.01 -81.66
N PRO A 4 -13.27 -81.50 -80.61
CA PRO A 4 -14.73 -81.42 -80.56
C PRO A 4 -15.14 -79.95 -80.43
N ILE A 5 -16.08 -79.54 -81.28
CA ILE A 5 -16.85 -78.30 -81.17
C ILE A 5 -17.47 -78.29 -79.76
N GLU A 6 -17.14 -77.28 -78.95
CA GLU A 6 -17.91 -76.96 -77.74
C GLU A 6 -19.37 -76.82 -78.15
N THR A 7 -20.18 -77.79 -77.76
CA THR A 7 -21.61 -77.75 -77.97
C THR A 7 -22.16 -76.52 -77.26
N LEU A 8 -22.61 -75.53 -78.05
CA LEU A 8 -23.44 -74.43 -77.55
C LEU A 8 -24.49 -75.02 -76.61
N PRO A 9 -24.69 -74.43 -75.41
CA PRO A 9 -25.64 -74.96 -74.46
C PRO A 9 -27.00 -75.10 -75.15
N SER A 10 -27.59 -76.27 -75.03
CA SER A 10 -28.98 -76.48 -75.47
C SER A 10 -29.88 -75.43 -74.81
N ALA A 11 -30.96 -74.99 -75.45
CA ALA A 11 -31.88 -73.99 -74.88
C ALA A 11 -32.28 -74.22 -73.39
N PRO A 12 -32.42 -75.48 -72.90
CA PRO A 12 -32.60 -75.76 -71.47
C PRO A 12 -31.40 -75.40 -70.58
N GLN A 13 -30.16 -75.58 -71.05
CA GLN A 13 -28.94 -75.27 -70.30
C GLN A 13 -28.70 -73.75 -70.21
N GLU A 14 -29.06 -73.00 -71.24
CA GLU A 14 -28.97 -71.54 -71.24
C GLU A 14 -30.03 -70.91 -70.33
N ALA A 15 -31.27 -71.43 -70.35
CA ALA A 15 -32.31 -71.05 -69.40
C ALA A 15 -31.91 -71.36 -67.94
N ALA A 16 -31.30 -72.52 -67.68
CA ALA A 16 -30.82 -72.89 -66.35
C ALA A 16 -29.67 -71.98 -65.86
N ARG A 17 -28.77 -71.56 -66.76
CA ARG A 17 -27.69 -70.62 -66.43
C ARG A 17 -28.22 -69.22 -66.13
N THR A 18 -29.17 -68.71 -66.93
CA THR A 18 -29.81 -67.41 -66.69
C THR A 18 -30.57 -67.40 -65.36
N ALA A 19 -31.29 -68.49 -65.05
CA ALA A 19 -31.96 -68.65 -63.76
C ALA A 19 -30.96 -68.68 -62.59
N ALA A 20 -29.82 -69.37 -62.74
CA ALA A 20 -28.78 -69.43 -61.71
C ALA A 20 -28.09 -68.06 -61.48
N LEU A 21 -27.84 -67.29 -62.55
CA LEU A 21 -27.27 -65.94 -62.45
C LEU A 21 -28.25 -64.95 -61.79
N LEU A 22 -29.53 -65.00 -62.17
CA LEU A 22 -30.57 -64.19 -61.55
C LEU A 22 -30.72 -64.55 -60.06
N ALA A 23 -30.72 -65.84 -59.73
CA ALA A 23 -30.72 -66.29 -58.35
C ALA A 23 -29.51 -65.74 -57.59
N ALA A 24 -28.29 -65.81 -58.14
CA ALA A 24 -27.11 -65.27 -57.47
C ALA A 24 -27.20 -63.77 -57.18
N LEU A 25 -27.75 -62.96 -58.11
CA LEU A 25 -28.00 -61.53 -57.89
C LEU A 25 -29.05 -61.29 -56.79
N GLU A 26 -30.11 -62.09 -56.77
CA GLU A 26 -31.17 -62.02 -55.75
C GLU A 26 -30.69 -62.41 -54.34
N HIS A 27 -29.53 -63.04 -54.19
CA HIS A 27 -28.94 -63.34 -52.88
C HIS A 27 -28.12 -62.18 -52.29
N VAL A 28 -27.79 -61.16 -53.08
CA VAL A 28 -26.92 -60.05 -52.63
C VAL A 28 -27.59 -58.67 -52.73
N GLN A 29 -28.71 -58.56 -53.42
CA GLN A 29 -29.46 -57.30 -53.56
C GLN A 29 -30.93 -57.47 -53.18
N ALA A 30 -31.53 -56.41 -52.64
CA ALA A 30 -32.97 -56.37 -52.43
C ALA A 30 -33.65 -56.13 -53.79
N VAL A 31 -34.51 -57.07 -54.21
CA VAL A 31 -35.18 -57.06 -55.52
C VAL A 31 -36.70 -57.09 -55.32
N ILE A 32 -37.40 -56.21 -56.03
CA ILE A 32 -38.86 -56.20 -56.10
C ILE A 32 -39.34 -55.89 -57.50
N GLU A 33 -40.35 -56.61 -57.94
CA GLU A 33 -40.95 -56.54 -59.26
C GLU A 33 -42.35 -55.94 -59.19
N PHE A 34 -42.68 -55.10 -60.17
CA PHE A 34 -43.99 -54.48 -60.30
C PHE A 34 -44.56 -54.67 -61.71
N ASP A 35 -45.88 -54.65 -61.83
CA ASP A 35 -46.55 -54.37 -63.09
C ASP A 35 -46.39 -52.88 -63.48
N LEU A 36 -46.91 -52.51 -64.66
CA LEU A 36 -46.82 -51.14 -65.19
C LEU A 36 -47.72 -50.14 -64.45
N GLU A 37 -48.68 -50.64 -63.66
CA GLU A 37 -49.55 -49.89 -62.77
C GLU A 37 -48.91 -49.70 -61.38
N GLY A 38 -47.74 -50.31 -61.14
CA GLY A 38 -46.96 -50.21 -59.92
C GLY A 38 -47.46 -51.09 -58.79
N ARG A 39 -48.16 -52.19 -59.09
CA ARG A 39 -48.52 -53.25 -58.14
C ARG A 39 -47.42 -54.30 -58.08
N VAL A 40 -47.12 -54.77 -56.88
CA VAL A 40 -46.05 -55.73 -56.64
C VAL A 40 -46.41 -57.10 -57.23
N LEU A 41 -45.57 -57.62 -58.11
CA LEU A 41 -45.66 -58.99 -58.64
C LEU A 41 -44.93 -59.96 -57.71
N ARG A 42 -43.72 -59.60 -57.29
CA ARG A 42 -42.85 -60.43 -56.45
C ARG A 42 -41.84 -59.54 -55.72
N ALA A 43 -41.40 -59.97 -54.54
CA ALA A 43 -40.23 -59.41 -53.87
C ALA A 43 -39.38 -60.55 -53.32
N ASN A 44 -38.06 -60.42 -53.36
CA ASN A 44 -37.16 -61.39 -52.75
C ASN A 44 -37.10 -61.21 -51.22
N GLN A 45 -36.54 -62.21 -50.52
CA GLN A 45 -36.50 -62.20 -49.06
C GLN A 45 -35.70 -61.01 -48.50
N LEU A 46 -34.62 -60.60 -49.16
CA LEU A 46 -33.83 -59.43 -48.75
C LEU A 46 -34.64 -58.13 -48.73
N PHE A 47 -35.48 -57.91 -49.76
CA PHE A 47 -36.36 -56.75 -49.79
C PHE A 47 -37.44 -56.82 -48.70
N LEU A 48 -38.03 -58.01 -48.52
CA LEU A 48 -39.07 -58.26 -47.52
C LEU A 48 -38.56 -58.02 -46.10
N ASP A 49 -37.39 -58.56 -45.75
CA ASP A 49 -36.74 -58.40 -44.45
C ASP A 49 -36.37 -56.93 -44.20
N LEU A 50 -35.77 -56.27 -45.20
CA LEU A 50 -35.41 -54.85 -45.13
C LEU A 50 -36.62 -53.95 -44.85
N MET A 51 -37.73 -54.20 -45.55
CA MET A 51 -38.95 -53.40 -45.45
C MET A 51 -39.90 -53.86 -44.32
N GLY A 52 -39.64 -55.03 -43.71
CA GLY A 52 -40.42 -55.59 -42.61
C GLY A 52 -41.80 -56.13 -43.02
N TYR A 53 -41.96 -56.58 -44.25
CA TYR A 53 -43.22 -57.13 -44.78
C TYR A 53 -43.06 -58.61 -45.16
N THR A 54 -44.17 -59.34 -45.20
CA THR A 54 -44.20 -60.68 -45.81
C THR A 54 -44.69 -60.62 -47.26
N ALA A 55 -44.34 -61.62 -48.08
CA ALA A 55 -44.76 -61.66 -49.49
C ALA A 55 -46.28 -61.55 -49.67
N ARG A 56 -47.06 -62.20 -48.78
CA ARG A 56 -48.54 -62.15 -48.81
C ARG A 56 -49.11 -60.75 -48.56
N GLU A 57 -48.37 -59.90 -47.84
CA GLU A 57 -48.80 -58.54 -47.52
C GLU A 57 -48.50 -57.54 -48.62
N VAL A 58 -47.51 -57.83 -49.48
CA VAL A 58 -47.05 -56.89 -50.51
C VAL A 58 -47.54 -57.24 -51.90
N VAL A 59 -47.64 -58.53 -52.26
CA VAL A 59 -48.05 -58.95 -53.61
C VAL A 59 -49.47 -58.44 -53.92
N GLY A 60 -49.62 -57.81 -55.08
CA GLY A 60 -50.87 -57.16 -55.53
C GLY A 60 -51.11 -55.76 -54.96
N GLN A 61 -50.39 -55.36 -53.90
CA GLN A 61 -50.45 -54.01 -53.35
C GLN A 61 -49.62 -53.05 -54.19
N HIS A 62 -49.98 -51.76 -54.15
CA HIS A 62 -49.29 -50.73 -54.93
C HIS A 62 -48.03 -50.24 -54.21
N HIS A 63 -46.93 -50.07 -54.95
CA HIS A 63 -45.64 -49.50 -54.54
C HIS A 63 -45.72 -48.32 -53.56
N ARG A 64 -46.77 -47.48 -53.65
CA ARG A 64 -47.00 -46.35 -52.76
C ARG A 64 -46.99 -46.71 -51.27
N MET A 65 -47.29 -47.96 -50.91
CA MET A 65 -47.23 -48.46 -49.53
C MET A 65 -45.81 -48.38 -48.90
N PHE A 66 -44.77 -48.35 -49.72
CA PHE A 66 -43.38 -48.23 -49.28
C PHE A 66 -42.89 -46.78 -49.22
N CYS A 67 -43.72 -45.81 -49.59
CA CYS A 67 -43.33 -44.41 -49.72
C CYS A 67 -43.94 -43.56 -48.59
N PRO A 68 -43.24 -42.52 -48.12
CA PRO A 68 -43.87 -41.49 -47.32
C PRO A 68 -45.05 -40.83 -48.07
N PRO A 69 -46.14 -40.44 -47.38
CA PRO A 69 -47.31 -39.83 -48.02
C PRO A 69 -46.97 -38.62 -48.90
N GLU A 70 -46.07 -37.75 -48.44
CA GLU A 70 -45.58 -36.57 -49.14
C GLU A 70 -44.88 -36.91 -50.47
N VAL A 71 -44.17 -38.05 -50.53
CA VAL A 71 -43.54 -38.51 -51.77
C VAL A 71 -44.60 -38.97 -52.76
N THR A 72 -45.61 -39.72 -52.30
CA THR A 72 -46.66 -40.25 -53.20
C THR A 72 -47.54 -39.17 -53.81
N ALA A 73 -47.67 -38.02 -53.14
CA ALA A 73 -48.41 -36.86 -53.63
C ALA A 73 -47.59 -35.99 -54.62
N SER A 74 -46.29 -36.24 -54.76
CA SER A 74 -45.40 -35.40 -55.56
C SER A 74 -45.51 -35.63 -57.07
N ASP A 75 -45.24 -34.58 -57.86
CA ASP A 75 -45.14 -34.65 -59.32
C ASP A 75 -44.01 -35.59 -59.77
N ALA A 76 -42.91 -35.63 -59.00
CA ALA A 76 -41.79 -36.52 -59.24
C ALA A 76 -42.19 -38.01 -59.16
N TYR A 77 -43.10 -38.36 -58.26
CA TYR A 77 -43.61 -39.72 -58.14
C TYR A 77 -44.52 -40.11 -59.31
N ARG A 78 -45.32 -39.16 -59.84
CA ARG A 78 -46.12 -39.38 -61.05
C ARG A 78 -45.23 -39.55 -62.28
N ALA A 79 -44.26 -38.65 -62.46
CA ALA A 79 -43.28 -38.70 -63.54
C ALA A 79 -42.44 -39.98 -63.52
N LEU A 80 -42.12 -40.52 -62.33
CA LEU A 80 -41.44 -41.81 -62.19
C LEU A 80 -42.19 -42.93 -62.92
N TRP A 81 -43.49 -43.12 -62.63
CA TRP A 81 -44.26 -44.21 -63.23
C TRP A 81 -44.61 -43.96 -64.69
N GLU A 82 -44.79 -42.70 -65.11
CA GLU A 82 -44.92 -42.35 -66.53
C GLU A 82 -43.66 -42.69 -67.32
N GLY A 83 -42.48 -42.32 -66.80
CA GLY A 83 -41.20 -42.66 -67.42
C GLY A 83 -40.96 -44.17 -67.48
N LEU A 84 -41.26 -44.90 -66.41
CA LEU A 84 -41.11 -46.36 -66.39
C LEU A 84 -42.01 -47.05 -67.42
N ARG A 85 -43.25 -46.57 -67.62
CA ARG A 85 -44.14 -47.06 -68.70
C ARG A 85 -43.61 -46.74 -70.09
N ALA A 86 -42.94 -45.60 -70.26
CA ALA A 86 -42.23 -45.26 -71.49
C ALA A 86 -40.90 -46.04 -71.65
N GLY A 87 -40.57 -46.95 -70.73
CA GLY A 87 -39.38 -47.77 -70.77
C GLY A 87 -38.09 -47.07 -70.30
N GLN A 88 -38.20 -45.93 -69.62
CA GLN A 88 -37.06 -45.18 -69.09
C GLN A 88 -36.58 -45.80 -67.77
N VAL A 89 -35.26 -45.96 -67.61
CA VAL A 89 -34.64 -46.38 -66.35
C VAL A 89 -34.55 -45.19 -65.40
N ARG A 90 -34.77 -45.42 -64.10
CA ARG A 90 -34.56 -44.40 -63.07
C ARG A 90 -33.61 -44.90 -61.99
N GLU A 91 -32.52 -44.17 -61.78
CA GLU A 91 -31.55 -44.40 -60.71
C GLU A 91 -31.50 -43.20 -59.77
N ASP A 92 -31.60 -43.43 -58.46
CA ASP A 92 -31.54 -42.37 -57.45
C ASP A 92 -31.38 -42.94 -56.03
N VAL A 93 -31.28 -42.06 -55.05
CA VAL A 93 -31.42 -42.39 -53.62
C VAL A 93 -32.83 -42.03 -53.16
N PHE A 94 -33.57 -43.04 -52.70
CA PHE A 94 -34.98 -42.90 -52.40
C PHE A 94 -35.26 -43.11 -50.91
N LEU A 95 -35.99 -42.17 -50.30
CA LEU A 95 -36.58 -42.36 -48.98
C LEU A 95 -37.79 -43.29 -49.10
N ARG A 96 -37.79 -44.37 -48.33
CA ARG A 96 -38.88 -45.34 -48.20
C ARG A 96 -39.20 -45.55 -46.72
N VAL A 97 -40.36 -46.16 -46.45
CA VAL A 97 -40.86 -46.38 -45.10
C VAL A 97 -41.18 -47.86 -44.93
N THR A 98 -40.66 -48.48 -43.87
CA THR A 98 -40.96 -49.87 -43.53
C THR A 98 -42.37 -50.02 -43.00
N LYS A 99 -42.84 -51.26 -42.82
CA LYS A 99 -44.13 -51.56 -42.17
C LYS A 99 -44.31 -50.88 -40.81
N ALA A 100 -43.22 -50.72 -40.05
CA ALA A 100 -43.22 -50.10 -38.74
C ALA A 100 -43.12 -48.56 -38.77
N GLY A 101 -43.16 -47.93 -39.94
CA GLY A 101 -43.03 -46.48 -40.07
C GLY A 101 -41.57 -45.96 -40.02
N ARG A 102 -40.58 -46.85 -40.00
CA ARG A 102 -39.15 -46.45 -39.96
C ARG A 102 -38.69 -45.97 -41.34
N PRO A 103 -38.04 -44.80 -41.44
CA PRO A 103 -37.45 -44.34 -42.69
C PRO A 103 -36.24 -45.20 -43.08
N VAL A 104 -36.13 -45.54 -44.37
CA VAL A 104 -34.98 -46.23 -44.96
C VAL A 104 -34.56 -45.52 -46.24
N TRP A 105 -33.26 -45.32 -46.40
CA TRP A 105 -32.68 -44.70 -47.59
C TRP A 105 -32.13 -45.80 -48.51
N LEU A 106 -32.76 -45.96 -49.67
CA LEU A 106 -32.39 -46.98 -50.64
C LEU A 106 -31.71 -46.33 -51.83
N GLN A 107 -30.44 -46.66 -52.07
CA GLN A 107 -29.83 -46.44 -53.38
C GLN A 107 -30.41 -47.49 -54.32
N ALA A 108 -31.21 -47.07 -55.30
CA ALA A 108 -31.97 -48.01 -56.11
C ALA A 108 -32.04 -47.62 -57.59
N SER A 109 -32.19 -48.63 -58.43
CA SER A 109 -32.54 -48.48 -59.85
C SER A 109 -33.87 -49.17 -60.15
N TYR A 110 -34.77 -48.48 -60.85
CA TYR A 110 -36.02 -49.02 -61.38
C TYR A 110 -35.83 -49.26 -62.88
N ASN A 111 -35.93 -50.52 -63.29
CA ASN A 111 -35.57 -50.99 -64.63
C ASN A 111 -36.80 -51.63 -65.30
N PRO A 112 -37.36 -51.03 -66.35
CA PRO A 112 -38.45 -51.64 -67.10
C PRO A 112 -38.00 -52.94 -67.78
N VAL A 113 -38.75 -54.02 -67.57
CA VAL A 113 -38.59 -55.31 -68.26
C VAL A 113 -39.33 -55.23 -69.58
N ARG A 114 -38.71 -55.70 -70.66
CA ARG A 114 -39.26 -55.60 -72.03
C ARG A 114 -39.60 -56.97 -72.61
N ASP A 115 -40.65 -57.03 -73.42
CA ASP A 115 -40.97 -58.19 -74.28
C ASP A 115 -40.05 -58.25 -75.51
N ALA A 116 -40.26 -59.26 -76.37
CA ALA A 116 -39.48 -59.49 -77.57
C ALA A 116 -39.67 -58.36 -78.62
N GLU A 117 -40.79 -57.66 -78.55
CA GLU A 117 -41.16 -56.51 -79.38
C GLU A 117 -40.62 -55.17 -78.80
N GLY A 118 -40.02 -55.20 -77.61
CA GLY A 118 -39.38 -54.05 -76.96
C GLY A 118 -40.32 -53.20 -76.09
N HIS A 119 -41.57 -53.58 -75.92
CA HIS A 119 -42.52 -52.89 -75.04
C HIS A 119 -42.25 -53.23 -73.58
N ALA A 120 -42.37 -52.24 -72.68
CA ALA A 120 -42.27 -52.49 -71.25
C ALA A 120 -43.45 -53.36 -70.80
N VAL A 121 -43.18 -54.45 -70.08
CA VAL A 121 -44.19 -55.39 -69.55
C VAL A 121 -44.16 -55.50 -68.02
N GLY A 122 -43.19 -54.87 -67.38
CA GLY A 122 -43.06 -54.81 -65.91
C GLY A 122 -41.87 -53.95 -65.51
N VAL A 123 -41.60 -53.86 -64.20
CA VAL A 123 -40.47 -53.09 -63.65
C VAL A 123 -39.76 -53.91 -62.59
N VAL A 124 -38.45 -54.09 -62.72
CA VAL A 124 -37.58 -54.66 -61.69
C VAL A 124 -36.85 -53.53 -60.97
N LYS A 125 -37.01 -53.46 -59.66
CA LYS A 125 -36.25 -52.55 -58.80
C LYS A 125 -35.15 -53.32 -58.07
N LEU A 126 -33.92 -52.84 -58.20
CA LEU A 126 -32.76 -53.27 -57.41
C LEU A 126 -32.46 -52.20 -56.37
N ALA A 127 -32.19 -52.59 -55.13
CA ALA A 127 -31.96 -51.65 -54.03
C ALA A 127 -30.87 -52.11 -53.06
N THR A 128 -30.09 -51.13 -52.59
CA THR A 128 -29.11 -51.26 -51.50
C THR A 128 -29.50 -50.30 -50.37
N ASP A 129 -29.57 -50.80 -49.14
CA ASP A 129 -29.80 -49.95 -47.96
C ASP A 129 -28.52 -49.17 -47.61
N ILE A 130 -28.61 -47.84 -47.68
CA ILE A 130 -27.52 -46.91 -47.32
C ILE A 130 -27.86 -46.09 -46.07
N THR A 131 -28.88 -46.48 -45.31
CA THR A 131 -29.38 -45.71 -44.15
C THR A 131 -28.28 -45.50 -43.10
N ALA A 132 -27.57 -46.57 -42.72
CA ALA A 132 -26.49 -46.50 -41.74
C ALA A 132 -25.32 -45.61 -42.23
N GLN A 133 -24.94 -45.74 -43.50
CA GLN A 133 -23.88 -44.94 -44.11
C GLN A 133 -24.23 -43.45 -44.12
N ARG A 134 -25.47 -43.08 -44.50
CA ARG A 134 -25.91 -41.68 -44.48
C ARG A 134 -25.96 -41.12 -43.06
N ALA A 135 -26.45 -41.90 -42.10
CA ALA A 135 -26.48 -41.47 -40.69
C ALA A 135 -25.07 -41.22 -40.16
N GLN A 136 -24.13 -42.11 -40.47
CA GLN A 136 -22.72 -41.95 -40.09
C GLN A 136 -22.07 -40.71 -40.74
N GLN A 137 -22.35 -40.47 -42.02
CA GLN A 137 -21.87 -39.28 -42.73
C GLN A 137 -22.41 -37.99 -42.10
N ALA A 138 -23.72 -37.94 -41.80
CA ALA A 138 -24.34 -36.80 -41.14
C ALA A 138 -23.78 -36.55 -39.73
N ASP A 139 -23.48 -37.62 -38.97
CA ASP A 139 -22.82 -37.52 -37.67
C ASP A 139 -21.40 -36.95 -37.78
N PHE A 140 -20.62 -37.39 -38.77
CA PHE A 140 -19.29 -36.83 -39.03
C PHE A 140 -19.36 -35.34 -39.40
N GLU A 141 -20.25 -34.96 -40.32
CA GLU A 141 -20.47 -33.56 -40.70
C GLU A 141 -20.91 -32.71 -39.48
N GLY A 142 -21.82 -33.26 -38.66
CA GLY A 142 -22.27 -32.61 -37.43
C GLY A 142 -21.15 -32.36 -36.42
N LYS A 143 -20.25 -33.34 -36.24
CA LYS A 143 -19.08 -33.21 -35.37
C LYS A 143 -18.09 -32.15 -35.87
N ILE A 144 -17.79 -32.14 -37.17
CA ILE A 144 -16.92 -31.11 -37.77
C ILE A 144 -17.54 -29.72 -37.63
N ALA A 145 -18.84 -29.58 -37.89
CA ALA A 145 -19.55 -28.31 -37.72
C ALA A 145 -19.52 -27.84 -36.26
N ALA A 146 -19.66 -28.75 -35.29
CA ALA A 146 -19.55 -28.41 -33.87
C ALA A 146 -18.15 -27.86 -33.50
N ILE A 147 -17.08 -28.46 -34.02
CA ILE A 147 -15.71 -27.98 -33.82
C ILE A 147 -15.52 -26.60 -34.46
N HIS A 148 -15.99 -26.42 -35.70
CA HIS A 148 -15.88 -25.15 -36.43
C HIS A 148 -16.58 -23.97 -35.73
N ARG A 149 -17.61 -24.24 -34.91
CA ARG A 149 -18.32 -23.19 -34.16
C ARG A 149 -17.50 -22.60 -33.02
N VAL A 150 -16.65 -23.40 -32.37
CA VAL A 150 -15.98 -23.00 -31.11
C VAL A 150 -14.46 -22.79 -31.26
N GLN A 151 -13.84 -23.34 -32.29
CA GLN A 151 -12.40 -23.25 -32.50
C GLN A 151 -12.06 -22.46 -33.76
N ALA A 152 -10.89 -21.81 -33.74
CA ALA A 152 -10.26 -21.30 -34.94
C ALA A 152 -9.64 -22.49 -35.71
N VAL A 153 -10.06 -22.67 -36.96
CA VAL A 153 -9.65 -23.77 -37.83
C VAL A 153 -9.03 -23.22 -39.10
N ILE A 154 -7.87 -23.74 -39.46
CA ILE A 154 -7.17 -23.39 -40.70
C ILE A 154 -6.51 -24.64 -41.29
N GLU A 155 -6.61 -24.78 -42.60
CA GLU A 155 -6.07 -25.89 -43.36
C GLU A 155 -4.88 -25.45 -44.21
N PHE A 156 -3.88 -26.33 -44.33
CA PHE A 156 -2.69 -26.10 -45.12
C PHE A 156 -2.37 -27.30 -46.00
N ASP A 157 -1.69 -27.06 -47.12
CA ASP A 157 -0.93 -28.11 -47.79
C ASP A 157 0.32 -28.49 -46.97
N LEU A 158 1.05 -29.53 -47.41
CA LEU A 158 2.25 -29.99 -46.70
C LEU A 158 3.42 -29.01 -46.74
N THR A 159 3.36 -27.97 -47.59
CA THR A 159 4.38 -26.91 -47.66
C THR A 159 4.05 -25.72 -46.76
N GLY A 160 2.84 -25.71 -46.17
CA GLY A 160 2.35 -24.64 -45.31
C GLY A 160 1.66 -23.50 -46.04
N ARG A 161 1.22 -23.71 -47.29
CA ARG A 161 0.29 -22.81 -47.97
C ARG A 161 -1.12 -23.07 -47.52
N ILE A 162 -1.90 -22.01 -47.36
CA ILE A 162 -3.22 -22.05 -46.75
C ILE A 162 -4.24 -22.47 -47.80
N LEU A 163 -5.02 -23.50 -47.48
CA LEU A 163 -6.08 -24.03 -48.32
C LEU A 163 -7.42 -23.37 -47.98
N ASP A 164 -7.73 -23.27 -46.68
CA ASP A 164 -8.95 -22.67 -46.18
C ASP A 164 -8.82 -22.25 -44.71
N ALA A 165 -9.69 -21.35 -44.25
CA ALA A 165 -9.78 -20.95 -42.85
C ALA A 165 -11.22 -20.61 -42.49
N ASN A 166 -11.66 -21.01 -41.29
CA ASN A 166 -13.00 -20.67 -40.80
C ASN A 166 -13.07 -19.24 -40.28
N THR A 167 -14.29 -18.75 -40.06
CA THR A 167 -14.56 -17.39 -39.56
C THR A 167 -13.86 -17.10 -38.24
N ASN A 168 -13.88 -18.04 -37.28
CA ASN A 168 -13.20 -17.86 -36.00
C ASN A 168 -11.70 -17.57 -36.18
N PHE A 169 -11.01 -18.28 -37.07
CA PHE A 169 -9.60 -18.02 -37.36
C PHE A 169 -9.40 -16.63 -37.98
N LEU A 170 -10.23 -16.29 -38.98
CA LEU A 170 -10.15 -15.01 -39.68
C LEU A 170 -10.38 -13.82 -38.74
N ASP A 171 -11.38 -13.93 -37.87
CA ASP A 171 -11.72 -12.92 -36.86
C ASP A 171 -10.59 -12.75 -35.84
N THR A 172 -10.05 -13.85 -35.30
CA THR A 172 -8.90 -13.80 -34.36
C THR A 172 -7.71 -13.05 -34.95
N PHE A 173 -7.41 -13.24 -36.24
CA PHE A 173 -6.26 -12.62 -36.90
C PHE A 173 -6.57 -11.30 -37.62
N ALA A 174 -7.84 -10.89 -37.67
CA ALA A 174 -8.35 -9.72 -38.38
C ALA A 174 -8.00 -9.71 -39.89
N TYR A 175 -8.12 -10.86 -40.55
CA TYR A 175 -8.02 -10.98 -42.01
C TYR A 175 -9.35 -11.40 -42.62
N VAL A 176 -9.53 -11.16 -43.93
CA VAL A 176 -10.60 -11.82 -44.69
C VAL A 176 -10.05 -13.02 -45.47
N ARG A 177 -10.92 -13.97 -45.83
CA ARG A 177 -10.55 -15.25 -46.44
C ARG A 177 -9.62 -15.10 -47.65
N ASP A 178 -9.95 -14.17 -48.56
CA ASP A 178 -9.21 -13.97 -49.82
C ASP A 178 -7.80 -13.39 -49.61
N GLU A 179 -7.52 -12.78 -48.46
CA GLU A 179 -6.19 -12.30 -48.10
C GLU A 179 -5.28 -13.42 -47.58
N VAL A 180 -5.87 -14.55 -47.17
CA VAL A 180 -5.19 -15.62 -46.46
C VAL A 180 -5.02 -16.86 -47.33
N VAL A 181 -6.04 -17.24 -48.08
CA VAL A 181 -5.99 -18.44 -48.95
C VAL A 181 -4.89 -18.28 -50.01
N GLY A 182 -4.09 -19.34 -50.19
CA GLY A 182 -2.93 -19.37 -51.09
C GLY A 182 -1.64 -18.76 -50.52
N GLN A 183 -1.74 -17.96 -49.46
CA GLN A 183 -0.57 -17.43 -48.74
C GLN A 183 0.07 -18.51 -47.87
N HIS A 184 1.29 -18.26 -47.41
CA HIS A 184 2.00 -19.19 -46.53
C HIS A 184 1.80 -18.81 -45.06
N HIS A 185 1.57 -19.81 -44.20
CA HIS A 185 1.45 -19.70 -42.73
C HIS A 185 2.44 -18.73 -42.04
N ARG A 186 3.65 -18.54 -42.60
CA ARG A 186 4.66 -17.60 -42.06
C ARG A 186 4.16 -16.17 -41.91
N MET A 187 3.12 -15.77 -42.65
CA MET A 187 2.49 -14.44 -42.52
C MET A 187 1.95 -14.15 -41.11
N PHE A 188 1.63 -15.19 -40.33
CA PHE A 188 1.15 -15.06 -38.95
C PHE A 188 2.27 -15.11 -37.92
N CYS A 189 3.52 -15.29 -38.34
CA CYS A 189 4.65 -15.53 -37.46
C CYS A 189 5.51 -14.28 -37.31
N GLN A 190 6.26 -14.18 -36.20
CA GLN A 190 7.33 -13.20 -36.10
C GLN A 190 8.41 -13.48 -37.17
N PRO A 191 9.01 -12.44 -37.79
CA PRO A 191 10.02 -12.62 -38.82
C PRO A 191 11.19 -13.51 -38.39
N GLU A 192 11.64 -13.37 -37.15
CA GLU A 192 12.75 -14.13 -36.58
C GLU A 192 12.41 -15.62 -36.47
N PHE A 193 11.21 -15.95 -35.99
CA PHE A 193 10.73 -17.33 -35.91
C PHE A 193 10.53 -17.92 -37.30
N ALA A 194 9.93 -17.18 -38.23
CA ALA A 194 9.69 -17.64 -39.61
C ALA A 194 10.99 -17.96 -40.38
N ALA A 195 12.12 -17.36 -40.00
CA ALA A 195 13.44 -17.61 -40.56
C ALA A 195 14.24 -18.72 -39.84
N SER A 196 13.71 -19.26 -38.73
CA SER A 196 14.43 -20.22 -37.89
C SER A 196 14.45 -21.64 -38.46
N SER A 197 15.43 -22.45 -38.05
CA SER A 197 15.46 -23.89 -38.32
C SER A 197 14.30 -24.64 -37.66
N GLU A 198 13.82 -24.16 -36.51
CA GLU A 198 12.65 -24.69 -35.80
C GLU A 198 11.38 -24.60 -36.66
N TYR A 199 11.17 -23.47 -37.33
CA TYR A 199 10.04 -23.30 -38.24
C TYR A 199 10.09 -24.24 -39.45
N ALA A 200 11.29 -24.48 -40.00
CA ALA A 200 11.47 -25.42 -41.10
C ALA A 200 11.23 -26.88 -40.65
N ASP A 201 11.72 -27.24 -39.46
CA ASP A 201 11.51 -28.57 -38.87
C ASP A 201 10.02 -28.85 -38.61
N LEU A 202 9.25 -27.86 -38.15
CA LEU A 202 7.80 -27.97 -37.96
C LEU A 202 7.09 -28.53 -39.20
N TRP A 203 7.32 -27.94 -40.38
CA TRP A 203 6.68 -28.39 -41.61
C TRP A 203 7.22 -29.72 -42.11
N SER A 204 8.53 -29.99 -41.92
CA SER A 204 9.15 -31.28 -42.22
C SER A 204 8.51 -32.42 -41.42
N ARG A 205 8.25 -32.19 -40.13
CA ARG A 205 7.58 -33.16 -39.24
C ARG A 205 6.13 -33.41 -39.61
N LEU A 206 5.37 -32.34 -39.88
CA LEU A 206 3.98 -32.44 -40.34
C LEU A 206 3.88 -33.21 -41.67
N GLY A 207 4.83 -33.01 -42.59
CA GLY A 207 4.93 -33.76 -43.84
C GLY A 207 5.16 -35.27 -43.67
N ARG A 208 5.71 -35.69 -42.53
CA ARG A 208 5.87 -37.12 -42.17
C ARG A 208 4.67 -37.70 -41.41
N GLY A 209 3.63 -36.90 -41.15
CA GLY A 209 2.43 -37.31 -40.42
C GLY A 209 2.53 -37.11 -38.90
N GLU A 210 3.60 -36.49 -38.39
CA GLU A 210 3.72 -36.18 -36.97
C GLU A 210 2.85 -34.96 -36.61
N PHE A 211 1.99 -35.08 -35.60
CA PHE A 211 1.24 -33.94 -35.07
C PHE A 211 2.08 -33.12 -34.09
N PHE A 212 1.71 -31.85 -33.91
CA PHE A 212 2.39 -30.94 -32.99
C PHE A 212 1.39 -30.08 -32.21
N SER A 213 1.62 -29.85 -30.92
CA SER A 213 0.73 -29.07 -30.06
C SER A 213 1.51 -28.21 -29.06
N GLY A 214 0.98 -27.03 -28.75
CA GLY A 214 1.64 -26.08 -27.85
C GLY A 214 0.96 -24.72 -27.78
N ARG A 215 1.64 -23.78 -27.11
CA ARG A 215 1.25 -22.37 -27.05
C ARG A 215 2.16 -21.55 -27.93
N TYR A 216 1.59 -20.73 -28.80
CA TYR A 216 2.33 -20.02 -29.83
C TYR A 216 1.95 -18.56 -29.87
N ARG A 217 2.99 -17.72 -29.91
CA ARG A 217 2.86 -16.30 -30.22
C ARG A 217 2.75 -16.10 -31.74
N ARG A 218 1.76 -15.34 -32.16
CA ARG A 218 1.46 -15.02 -33.57
C ARG A 218 1.12 -13.54 -33.72
N LEU A 219 1.03 -13.08 -34.95
CA LEU A 219 0.75 -11.69 -35.30
C LEU A 219 -0.54 -11.59 -36.13
N SER A 220 -1.40 -10.64 -35.74
CA SER A 220 -2.57 -10.23 -36.53
C SER A 220 -2.16 -9.42 -37.77
N LYS A 221 -3.14 -9.08 -38.61
CA LYS A 221 -2.95 -8.17 -39.75
C LYS A 221 -2.32 -6.83 -39.38
N ALA A 222 -2.65 -6.30 -38.20
CA ALA A 222 -2.12 -5.04 -37.69
C ALA A 222 -0.77 -5.20 -36.95
N GLY A 223 -0.19 -6.41 -36.92
CA GLY A 223 1.02 -6.70 -36.17
C GLY A 223 0.81 -6.84 -34.65
N GLN A 224 -0.43 -6.95 -34.20
CA GLN A 224 -0.72 -7.17 -32.78
C GLN A 224 -0.42 -8.61 -32.39
N GLU A 225 0.07 -8.79 -31.17
CA GLU A 225 0.40 -10.10 -30.62
C GLU A 225 -0.86 -10.89 -30.27
N ILE A 226 -0.92 -12.14 -30.75
CA ILE A 226 -1.95 -13.13 -30.44
C ILE A 226 -1.28 -14.35 -29.84
N TRP A 227 -1.79 -14.83 -28.70
CA TRP A 227 -1.40 -16.12 -28.13
C TRP A 227 -2.43 -17.18 -28.46
N LEU A 228 -1.98 -18.27 -29.07
CA LEU A 228 -2.82 -19.41 -29.40
C LEU A 228 -2.39 -20.65 -28.63
N GLN A 229 -3.33 -21.38 -28.04
CA GLN A 229 -3.15 -22.80 -27.76
C GLN A 229 -3.63 -23.58 -28.98
N ALA A 230 -2.71 -24.24 -29.68
CA ALA A 230 -3.03 -24.85 -30.97
C ALA A 230 -2.41 -26.24 -31.15
N SER A 231 -3.07 -27.04 -31.98
CA SER A 231 -2.59 -28.34 -32.46
C SER A 231 -2.63 -28.39 -33.98
N TYR A 232 -1.53 -28.79 -34.61
CA TYR A 232 -1.38 -29.02 -36.05
C TYR A 232 -1.45 -30.52 -36.32
N ASN A 233 -2.46 -30.96 -37.08
CA ASN A 233 -2.81 -32.37 -37.26
C ASN A 233 -2.78 -32.73 -38.76
N PRO A 234 -1.81 -33.54 -39.21
CA PRO A 234 -1.81 -34.06 -40.58
C PRO A 234 -3.03 -34.96 -40.85
N ILE A 235 -3.65 -34.80 -42.02
CA ILE A 235 -4.72 -35.66 -42.51
C ILE A 235 -4.13 -36.66 -43.50
N LEU A 236 -4.43 -37.93 -43.29
CA LEU A 236 -3.93 -39.05 -44.07
C LEU A 236 -4.95 -39.48 -45.13
N ASP A 237 -4.47 -39.92 -46.28
CA ASP A 237 -5.30 -40.53 -47.31
C ASP A 237 -5.64 -42.00 -47.00
N VAL A 238 -6.38 -42.66 -47.90
CA VAL A 238 -6.77 -44.08 -47.77
C VAL A 238 -5.59 -45.06 -47.73
N THR A 239 -4.39 -44.62 -48.12
CA THR A 239 -3.15 -45.41 -48.05
C THR A 239 -2.30 -45.09 -46.81
N GLY A 240 -2.75 -44.15 -45.97
CA GLY A 240 -2.05 -43.70 -44.77
C GLY A 240 -1.01 -42.60 -45.02
N LYS A 241 -0.96 -42.01 -46.22
CA LYS A 241 0.00 -40.96 -46.55
C LYS A 241 -0.56 -39.58 -46.21
N PRO A 242 0.19 -38.70 -45.53
CA PRO A 242 -0.23 -37.31 -45.29
C PRO A 242 -0.46 -36.56 -46.61
N TYR A 243 -1.55 -35.79 -46.71
CA TYR A 243 -1.82 -34.96 -47.89
C TYR A 243 -2.20 -33.51 -47.57
N LYS A 244 -2.67 -33.23 -46.34
CA LYS A 244 -2.92 -31.86 -45.84
C LYS A 244 -2.74 -31.79 -44.33
N VAL A 245 -2.76 -30.58 -43.77
CA VAL A 245 -2.68 -30.34 -42.32
C VAL A 245 -3.87 -29.50 -41.89
N VAL A 246 -4.54 -29.89 -40.80
CA VAL A 246 -5.59 -29.09 -40.16
C VAL A 246 -5.08 -28.62 -38.81
N LYS A 247 -5.15 -27.31 -38.56
CA LYS A 247 -4.82 -26.70 -37.28
C LYS A 247 -6.10 -26.31 -36.56
N PHE A 248 -6.22 -26.74 -35.31
CA PHE A 248 -7.22 -26.26 -34.35
C PHE A 248 -6.55 -25.33 -33.36
N ALA A 249 -7.16 -24.18 -33.08
CA ALA A 249 -6.62 -23.19 -32.17
C ALA A 249 -7.69 -22.55 -31.29
N VAL A 250 -7.28 -22.19 -30.07
CA VAL A 250 -8.02 -21.34 -29.14
C VAL A 250 -7.18 -20.10 -28.87
N ASP A 251 -7.79 -18.93 -28.96
CA ASP A 251 -7.17 -17.68 -28.57
C ASP A 251 -7.11 -17.60 -27.03
N ILE A 252 -5.89 -17.52 -26.50
CA ILE A 252 -5.58 -17.41 -25.07
C ILE A 252 -4.87 -16.09 -24.76
N THR A 253 -4.98 -15.09 -25.64
CA THR A 253 -4.31 -13.79 -25.49
C THR A 253 -4.72 -13.11 -24.19
N HIS A 254 -6.01 -13.05 -23.90
CA HIS A 254 -6.54 -12.47 -22.66
C HIS A 254 -6.03 -13.22 -21.41
N ASP A 255 -5.99 -14.55 -21.44
CA ASP A 255 -5.51 -15.35 -20.30
C ASP A 255 -4.03 -15.09 -20.03
N MET A 256 -3.23 -15.03 -21.10
CA MET A 256 -1.80 -14.75 -21.00
C MET A 256 -1.51 -13.33 -20.50
N THR A 257 -2.24 -12.31 -21.00
CA THR A 257 -2.06 -10.92 -20.56
C THR A 257 -2.53 -10.72 -19.13
N SER A 258 -3.67 -11.30 -18.74
CA SER A 258 -4.18 -11.24 -17.37
C SER A 258 -3.25 -11.92 -16.36
N ALA A 259 -2.69 -13.09 -16.73
CA ALA A 259 -1.69 -13.77 -15.91
C ALA A 259 -0.41 -12.96 -15.75
N ALA A 260 0.08 -12.33 -16.85
CA ALA A 260 1.26 -11.46 -16.81
C ALA A 260 1.02 -10.21 -15.95
N GLU A 261 -0.14 -9.56 -16.06
CA GLU A 261 -0.50 -8.40 -15.26
C GLU A 261 -0.61 -8.76 -13.76
N THR A 262 -1.27 -9.87 -13.45
CA THR A 262 -1.40 -10.36 -12.07
C THR A 262 -0.04 -10.64 -11.44
N LYS A 263 0.85 -11.30 -12.20
CA LYS A 263 2.24 -11.52 -11.79
C LYS A 263 2.97 -10.20 -11.56
N GLY A 264 2.85 -9.25 -12.49
CA GLY A 264 3.48 -7.93 -12.38
C GLY A 264 3.03 -7.15 -11.13
N LYS A 265 1.75 -7.22 -10.77
CA LYS A 265 1.22 -6.61 -9.54
C LYS A 265 1.83 -7.23 -8.27
N ILE A 266 1.95 -8.56 -8.23
CA ILE A 266 2.57 -9.28 -7.10
C ILE A 266 4.05 -8.92 -6.97
N ASP A 267 4.77 -8.89 -8.10
CA ASP A 267 6.19 -8.54 -8.13
C ASP A 267 6.43 -7.10 -7.64
N ALA A 268 5.56 -6.14 -8.03
CA ALA A 268 5.63 -4.75 -7.57
C ALA A 268 5.42 -4.60 -6.05
N ILE A 269 4.51 -5.38 -5.46
CA ILE A 269 4.33 -5.41 -3.99
C ILE A 269 5.59 -5.98 -3.33
N SER A 270 6.13 -7.07 -3.87
CA SER A 270 7.34 -7.72 -3.33
C SER A 270 8.57 -6.80 -3.37
N LEU A 271 8.66 -5.88 -4.33
CA LEU A 271 9.75 -4.90 -4.40
C LEU A 271 9.73 -3.89 -3.25
N SER A 272 8.55 -3.46 -2.80
CA SER A 272 8.40 -2.36 -1.84
C SER A 272 8.12 -2.81 -0.40
N GLN A 273 7.54 -4.00 -0.21
CA GLN A 273 7.13 -4.49 1.10
C GLN A 273 7.86 -5.76 1.51
N ALA A 274 7.95 -6.01 2.81
CA ALA A 274 8.36 -7.29 3.35
C ALA A 274 7.21 -8.30 3.18
N VAL A 275 7.48 -9.41 2.50
CA VAL A 275 6.50 -10.46 2.20
C VAL A 275 6.99 -11.79 2.73
N ILE A 276 6.11 -12.52 3.41
CA ILE A 276 6.35 -13.88 3.91
C ILE A 276 5.08 -14.70 3.83
N GLU A 277 5.21 -15.96 3.45
CA GLU A 277 4.11 -16.92 3.36
C GLU A 277 4.27 -18.02 4.42
N PHE A 278 3.14 -18.42 5.00
CA PHE A 278 3.05 -19.52 5.96
C PHE A 278 2.05 -20.57 5.48
N ASP A 279 2.27 -21.83 5.86
CA ASP A 279 1.20 -22.83 5.84
C ASP A 279 0.13 -22.52 6.90
N MET A 280 -0.96 -23.30 6.92
CA MET A 280 -2.03 -23.11 7.91
C MET A 280 -1.64 -23.52 9.33
N GLN A 281 -0.49 -24.17 9.51
CA GLN A 281 0.07 -24.49 10.82
C GLN A 281 1.03 -23.40 11.30
N GLY A 282 1.26 -22.36 10.51
CA GLY A 282 2.12 -21.23 10.83
C GLY A 282 3.61 -21.42 10.52
N ASN A 283 3.99 -22.44 9.75
CA ASN A 283 5.36 -22.65 9.32
C ASN A 283 5.69 -21.86 8.06
N VAL A 284 6.89 -21.28 7.99
CA VAL A 284 7.33 -20.45 6.87
C VAL A 284 7.54 -21.28 5.60
N LEU A 285 6.89 -20.88 4.51
CA LEU A 285 7.07 -21.48 3.18
C LEU A 285 8.14 -20.75 2.36
N VAL A 286 8.03 -19.41 2.29
CA VAL A 286 8.92 -18.52 1.56
C VAL A 286 8.87 -17.11 2.15
N ALA A 287 9.95 -16.36 2.01
CA ALA A 287 10.00 -14.94 2.34
C ALA A 287 10.83 -14.19 1.28
N ASN A 288 10.45 -12.95 1.00
CA ASN A 288 11.17 -12.12 0.05
C ASN A 288 12.39 -11.42 0.69
N PRO A 289 13.31 -10.85 -0.12
CA PRO A 289 14.52 -10.20 0.40
C PRO A 289 14.25 -9.06 1.38
N ASN A 290 13.13 -8.34 1.23
CA ASN A 290 12.75 -7.26 2.13
C ASN A 290 12.46 -7.79 3.55
N PHE A 291 11.68 -8.86 3.67
CA PHE A 291 11.41 -9.50 4.96
C PHE A 291 12.69 -10.02 5.61
N LEU A 292 13.51 -10.72 4.82
CA LEU A 292 14.78 -11.30 5.28
C LEU A 292 15.73 -10.21 5.83
N ARG A 293 15.87 -9.10 5.10
CA ARG A 293 16.70 -7.96 5.53
C ARG A 293 16.14 -7.29 6.78
N THR A 294 14.83 -7.04 6.84
CA THR A 294 14.18 -6.42 8.00
C THR A 294 14.32 -7.28 9.26
N MET A 295 14.18 -8.60 9.15
CA MET A 295 14.28 -9.51 10.28
C MET A 295 15.72 -9.99 10.58
N GLY A 296 16.66 -9.79 9.65
CA GLY A 296 18.07 -10.18 9.79
C GLY A 296 18.36 -11.68 9.55
N TYR A 297 17.44 -12.42 8.93
CA TYR A 297 17.59 -13.85 8.65
C TYR A 297 17.81 -14.14 7.17
N THR A 298 18.35 -15.31 6.86
CA THR A 298 18.32 -15.91 5.51
C THR A 298 17.11 -16.83 5.37
N LEU A 299 16.67 -17.09 4.13
CA LEU A 299 15.53 -17.99 3.89
C LEU A 299 15.78 -19.40 4.44
N ALA A 300 17.02 -19.90 4.33
CA ALA A 300 17.39 -21.22 4.80
C ALA A 300 17.23 -21.38 6.34
N GLU A 301 17.41 -20.29 7.09
CA GLU A 301 17.27 -20.31 8.56
C GLU A 301 15.81 -20.34 9.02
N ILE A 302 14.90 -19.76 8.23
CA ILE A 302 13.50 -19.59 8.66
C ILE A 302 12.54 -20.55 7.96
N ARG A 303 12.89 -21.12 6.80
CA ARG A 303 11.99 -22.01 6.06
C ARG A 303 11.66 -23.26 6.90
N GLY A 304 10.38 -23.57 7.00
CA GLY A 304 9.85 -24.66 7.82
C GLY A 304 9.82 -24.36 9.33
N GLN A 305 10.36 -23.22 9.78
CA GLN A 305 10.22 -22.80 11.17
C GLN A 305 8.87 -22.15 11.40
N HIS A 306 8.36 -22.24 12.63
CA HIS A 306 7.07 -21.67 12.99
C HIS A 306 7.16 -20.16 13.25
N HIS A 307 6.11 -19.41 12.88
CA HIS A 307 5.99 -17.95 13.06
C HIS A 307 6.31 -17.45 14.48
N SER A 308 6.12 -18.29 15.49
CA SER A 308 6.46 -18.00 16.89
C SER A 308 7.92 -17.58 17.09
N MET A 309 8.85 -18.00 16.23
CA MET A 309 10.26 -17.58 16.31
C MET A 309 10.46 -16.06 16.20
N PHE A 310 9.54 -15.36 15.53
CA PHE A 310 9.59 -13.91 15.37
C PHE A 310 8.86 -13.16 16.49
N CYS A 311 8.24 -13.88 17.44
CA CYS A 311 7.36 -13.32 18.45
C CYS A 311 8.02 -13.37 19.84
N GLU A 312 7.54 -12.51 20.75
CA GLU A 312 7.98 -12.58 22.14
C GLU A 312 7.43 -13.83 22.83
N PRO A 313 8.21 -14.47 23.72
CA PRO A 313 7.78 -15.70 24.40
C PRO A 313 6.42 -15.57 25.13
N GLY A 314 6.18 -14.44 25.80
CA GLY A 314 4.91 -14.19 26.49
C GLY A 314 3.70 -14.10 25.55
N LEU A 315 3.88 -13.50 24.35
CA LEU A 315 2.82 -13.44 23.35
C LEU A 315 2.47 -14.83 22.84
N VAL A 316 3.47 -15.67 22.55
CA VAL A 316 3.26 -17.03 22.01
C VAL A 316 2.43 -17.91 22.97
N GLN A 317 2.55 -17.69 24.28
CA GLN A 317 1.79 -18.41 25.31
C GLN A 317 0.36 -17.87 25.52
N SER A 318 0.06 -16.68 25.01
CA SER A 318 -1.21 -15.99 25.23
C SER A 318 -2.40 -16.61 24.48
N GLN A 319 -3.61 -16.32 24.95
CA GLN A 319 -4.84 -16.68 24.23
C GLN A 319 -4.94 -15.91 22.91
N ALA A 320 -4.57 -14.63 22.89
CA ALA A 320 -4.60 -13.80 21.69
C ALA A 320 -3.78 -14.37 20.52
N TYR A 321 -2.65 -15.03 20.79
CA TYR A 321 -1.85 -15.68 19.74
C TYR A 321 -2.51 -16.96 19.19
N ARG A 322 -3.27 -17.68 20.02
CA ARG A 322 -4.06 -18.84 19.57
C ARG A 322 -5.25 -18.38 18.73
N ASP A 323 -5.98 -17.37 19.20
CA ASP A 323 -7.13 -16.80 18.49
C ASP A 323 -6.69 -16.20 17.14
N PHE A 324 -5.53 -15.56 17.10
CA PHE A 324 -4.93 -15.03 15.86
C PHE A 324 -4.80 -16.09 14.76
N TRP A 325 -4.31 -17.29 15.08
CA TRP A 325 -4.19 -18.38 14.09
C TRP A 325 -5.52 -19.05 13.79
N ALA A 326 -6.43 -19.14 14.76
CA ALA A 326 -7.79 -19.64 14.54
C ALA A 326 -8.57 -18.75 13.56
N ASP A 327 -8.51 -17.43 13.73
CA ASP A 327 -9.14 -16.45 12.83
C ASP A 327 -8.59 -16.56 11.40
N LEU A 328 -7.27 -16.70 11.24
CA LEU A 328 -6.67 -16.93 9.93
C LEU A 328 -7.13 -18.27 9.31
N GLY A 329 -7.31 -19.30 10.14
CA GLY A 329 -7.89 -20.59 9.78
C GLY A 329 -9.34 -20.51 9.28
N GLU A 330 -10.10 -19.52 9.75
CA GLU A 330 -11.46 -19.21 9.30
C GLU A 330 -11.51 -18.26 8.09
N GLY A 331 -10.35 -17.82 7.59
CA GLY A 331 -10.27 -16.89 6.46
C GLY A 331 -10.34 -15.41 6.86
N LYS A 332 -10.34 -15.07 8.15
CA LYS A 332 -10.34 -13.68 8.62
C LYS A 332 -8.92 -13.11 8.60
N PHE A 333 -8.74 -11.99 7.93
CA PHE A 333 -7.43 -11.31 7.90
C PHE A 333 -7.16 -10.57 9.21
N GLN A 334 -5.88 -10.36 9.52
CA GLN A 334 -5.43 -9.65 10.72
C GLN A 334 -4.53 -8.46 10.35
N SER A 335 -4.77 -7.28 10.91
CA SER A 335 -4.02 -6.05 10.61
C SER A 335 -3.70 -5.28 11.89
N ALA A 336 -2.41 -5.04 12.15
CA ALA A 336 -1.98 -4.25 13.30
C ALA A 336 -0.52 -3.77 13.18
N ARG A 337 -0.08 -3.00 14.19
CA ARG A 337 1.34 -2.79 14.49
C ARG A 337 1.83 -3.90 15.42
N TYR A 338 2.88 -4.59 15.01
CA TYR A 338 3.41 -5.73 15.73
C TYR A 338 4.86 -5.49 16.13
N ARG A 339 5.14 -5.74 17.41
CA ARG A 339 6.51 -5.95 17.88
C ARG A 339 6.94 -7.37 17.51
N ARG A 340 8.10 -7.51 16.90
CA ARG A 340 8.71 -8.77 16.48
C ARG A 340 10.18 -8.79 16.89
N ILE A 341 10.71 -9.99 16.98
CA ILE A 341 12.10 -10.27 17.34
C ILE A 341 12.81 -10.77 16.09
N GLY A 342 13.77 -9.97 15.62
CA GLY A 342 14.70 -10.33 14.57
C GLY A 342 15.86 -11.18 15.09
N LYS A 343 16.78 -11.52 14.19
CA LYS A 343 17.98 -12.29 14.52
C LYS A 343 18.78 -11.58 15.61
N HIS A 344 19.37 -12.38 16.51
CA HIS A 344 20.11 -11.90 17.68
C HIS A 344 19.29 -11.04 18.66
N GLY A 345 17.97 -11.15 18.67
CA GLY A 345 17.12 -10.44 19.61
C GLY A 345 16.79 -9.00 19.20
N ALA A 346 17.06 -8.61 17.94
CA ALA A 346 16.77 -7.27 17.45
C ALA A 346 15.27 -6.95 17.58
N GLU A 347 14.93 -5.82 18.20
CA GLU A 347 13.55 -5.35 18.25
C GLU A 347 13.16 -4.78 16.88
N VAL A 348 12.15 -5.37 16.24
CA VAL A 348 11.61 -4.91 14.96
C VAL A 348 10.14 -4.58 15.15
N TRP A 349 9.73 -3.39 14.74
CA TRP A 349 8.33 -3.01 14.66
C TRP A 349 7.87 -3.02 13.22
N ILE A 350 6.77 -3.72 12.96
CA ILE A 350 6.18 -3.79 11.63
C ILE A 350 4.71 -3.39 11.68
N GLN A 351 4.24 -2.66 10.68
CA GLN A 351 2.82 -2.59 10.37
C GLN A 351 2.53 -3.67 9.33
N ALA A 352 1.68 -4.63 9.66
CA ALA A 352 1.50 -5.81 8.83
C ALA A 352 0.04 -6.25 8.70
N THR A 353 -0.27 -6.84 7.56
CA THR A 353 -1.52 -7.55 7.29
C THR A 353 -1.23 -9.02 7.02
N TYR A 354 -1.96 -9.93 7.65
CA TYR A 354 -1.91 -11.37 7.41
C TYR A 354 -3.21 -11.75 6.70
N ASN A 355 -3.09 -12.26 5.47
CA ASN A 355 -4.20 -12.49 4.57
C ASN A 355 -4.24 -13.98 4.18
N PRO A 356 -5.26 -14.73 4.62
CA PRO A 356 -5.45 -16.11 4.16
C PRO A 356 -5.71 -16.15 2.65
N ILE A 357 -5.08 -17.11 1.97
CA ILE A 357 -5.32 -17.42 0.56
C ILE A 357 -6.22 -18.66 0.51
N LEU A 358 -7.31 -18.54 -0.23
CA LEU A 358 -8.34 -19.56 -0.37
C LEU A 358 -8.08 -20.42 -1.61
N ASP A 359 -8.44 -21.70 -1.54
CA ASP A 359 -8.47 -22.60 -2.69
C ASP A 359 -9.75 -22.42 -3.52
N VAL A 360 -9.93 -23.27 -4.55
CA VAL A 360 -11.10 -23.23 -5.45
C VAL A 360 -12.43 -23.53 -4.74
N ASP A 361 -12.39 -24.20 -3.59
CA ASP A 361 -13.56 -24.52 -2.76
C ASP A 361 -13.79 -23.45 -1.67
N GLY A 362 -12.98 -22.38 -1.66
CA GLY A 362 -13.05 -21.29 -0.69
C GLY A 362 -12.40 -21.58 0.66
N ARG A 363 -11.61 -22.67 0.77
CA ARG A 363 -10.96 -23.06 2.03
C ARG A 363 -9.58 -22.41 2.16
N PRO A 364 -9.23 -21.80 3.31
CA PRO A 364 -7.88 -21.30 3.54
C PRO A 364 -6.83 -22.42 3.48
N TYR A 365 -5.78 -22.23 2.67
CA TYR A 365 -4.69 -23.23 2.56
C TYR A 365 -3.28 -22.67 2.81
N LYS A 366 -3.12 -21.34 2.80
CA LYS A 366 -1.89 -20.66 3.24
C LYS A 366 -2.19 -19.22 3.68
N VAL A 367 -1.24 -18.59 4.33
CA VAL A 367 -1.33 -17.17 4.73
C VAL A 367 -0.21 -16.38 4.08
N VAL A 368 -0.53 -15.27 3.42
CA VAL A 368 0.46 -14.29 2.98
C VAL A 368 0.44 -13.07 3.90
N LYS A 369 1.62 -12.69 4.37
CA LYS A 369 1.80 -11.49 5.18
C LYS A 369 2.53 -10.42 4.38
N TYR A 370 1.96 -9.22 4.37
CA TYR A 370 2.60 -8.01 3.87
C TYR A 370 2.96 -7.12 5.05
N ALA A 371 4.18 -6.58 5.06
CA ALA A 371 4.67 -5.79 6.17
C ALA A 371 5.54 -4.61 5.72
N VAL A 372 5.44 -3.52 6.46
CA VAL A 372 6.32 -2.36 6.38
C VAL A 372 7.07 -2.24 7.70
N ASP A 373 8.40 -2.07 7.62
CA ASP A 373 9.23 -1.79 8.79
C ASP A 373 8.98 -0.35 9.27
N ILE A 374 8.43 -0.23 10.48
CA ILE A 374 8.14 1.03 11.15
C ILE A 374 9.03 1.22 12.38
N THR A 375 10.10 0.45 12.53
CA THR A 375 11.00 0.51 13.70
C THR A 375 11.52 1.91 13.94
N ALA A 376 12.03 2.58 12.89
CA ALA A 376 12.51 3.95 12.99
C ALA A 376 11.40 4.95 13.37
N GLN A 377 10.14 4.68 13.00
CA GLN A 377 9.00 5.50 13.40
C GLN A 377 8.68 5.31 14.89
N VAL A 378 8.61 4.06 15.36
CA VAL A 378 8.33 3.77 16.78
C VAL A 378 9.42 4.34 17.68
N GLN A 379 10.69 4.24 17.29
CA GLN A 379 11.79 4.82 18.07
C GLN A 379 11.70 6.35 18.12
N ARG A 380 11.28 7.02 17.04
CA ARG A 380 11.00 8.46 17.05
C ARG A 380 9.83 8.82 17.98
N GLU A 381 8.74 8.07 17.93
CA GLU A 381 7.58 8.26 18.82
C GLU A 381 8.01 8.13 20.30
N ARG A 382 8.77 7.09 20.65
CA ARG A 382 9.32 6.90 22.01
C ARG A 382 10.26 8.02 22.42
N ALA A 383 11.16 8.46 21.53
CA ALA A 383 12.10 9.55 21.81
C ALA A 383 11.38 10.89 22.05
N VAL A 384 10.31 11.17 21.30
CA VAL A 384 9.47 12.36 21.53
C VAL A 384 8.78 12.27 22.89
N ALA A 385 8.19 11.12 23.23
CA ALA A 385 7.54 10.92 24.53
C ALA A 385 8.52 11.14 25.70
N GLN A 386 9.75 10.61 25.61
CA GLN A 386 10.78 10.84 26.62
C GLN A 386 11.15 12.33 26.73
N LYS A 387 11.37 13.01 25.59
CA LYS A 387 11.70 14.44 25.60
C LYS A 387 10.60 15.29 26.23
N VAL A 388 9.33 14.94 26.04
CA VAL A 388 8.21 15.63 26.70
C VAL A 388 8.27 15.45 28.22
N GLN A 389 8.61 14.25 28.72
CA GLN A 389 8.82 14.03 30.16
C GLN A 389 9.98 14.88 30.68
N ASP A 390 11.10 14.92 29.97
CA ASP A 390 12.28 15.72 30.36
C ASP A 390 11.93 17.22 30.43
N ILE A 391 11.18 17.75 29.45
CA ILE A 391 10.73 19.15 29.45
C ILE A 391 9.78 19.41 30.64
N THR A 392 8.91 18.46 30.98
CA THR A 392 8.01 18.59 32.14
C THR A 392 8.81 18.74 33.44
N ALA A 393 9.87 17.95 33.63
CA ALA A 393 10.76 18.06 34.78
C ALA A 393 11.47 19.43 34.83
N VAL A 394 11.93 19.93 33.68
CA VAL A 394 12.56 21.26 33.59
C VAL A 394 11.58 22.38 33.96
N LEU A 395 10.32 22.31 33.54
CA LEU A 395 9.31 23.30 33.90
C LEU A 395 9.01 23.32 35.40
N HIS A 396 8.94 22.17 36.05
CA HIS A 396 8.81 22.11 37.51
C HIS A 396 9.99 22.80 38.21
N ALA A 397 11.22 22.50 37.80
CA ALA A 397 12.41 23.16 38.34
C ALA A 397 12.41 24.67 38.09
N MET A 398 11.93 25.12 36.93
CA MET A 398 11.79 26.53 36.58
C MET A 398 10.73 27.24 37.43
N SER A 399 9.56 26.62 37.63
CA SER A 399 8.50 27.16 38.52
C SER A 399 9.02 27.34 39.96
N ASP A 400 9.78 26.39 40.48
CA ASP A 400 10.39 26.51 41.80
C ASP A 400 11.46 27.61 41.87
N ALA A 401 12.22 27.80 40.79
CA ALA A 401 13.20 28.89 40.69
C ALA A 401 12.50 30.27 40.67
N ILE A 402 11.42 30.41 39.91
CA ILE A 402 10.59 31.63 39.86
C ILE A 402 10.03 31.95 41.27
N LYS A 403 9.48 30.96 41.97
CA LYS A 403 9.00 31.15 43.35
C LYS A 403 10.11 31.56 44.31
N ARG A 404 11.33 31.03 44.16
CA ARG A 404 12.49 31.47 44.95
C ARG A 404 12.91 32.90 44.61
N LEU A 405 12.89 33.29 43.34
CA LEU A 405 13.17 34.65 42.89
C LEU A 405 12.16 35.65 43.46
N ALA A 406 10.86 35.35 43.38
CA ALA A 406 9.80 36.19 43.93
C ALA A 406 9.99 36.42 45.45
N ARG A 407 10.26 35.36 46.21
CA ARG A 407 10.57 35.47 47.65
C ARG A 407 11.84 36.27 47.91
N SER A 408 12.88 36.08 47.12
CA SER A 408 14.13 36.82 47.28
C SER A 408 13.95 38.31 46.98
N ALA A 409 13.18 38.65 45.94
CA ALA A 409 12.84 40.02 45.60
C ALA A 409 12.09 40.69 46.76
N GLY A 410 11.05 40.04 47.30
CA GLY A 410 10.31 40.54 48.46
C GLY A 410 11.19 40.80 49.68
N ARG A 411 12.09 39.87 50.01
CA ARG A 411 13.05 40.05 51.12
C ARG A 411 14.05 41.17 50.86
N SER A 412 14.49 41.36 49.62
CA SER A 412 15.37 42.47 49.26
C SER A 412 14.65 43.82 49.37
N THR A 413 13.36 43.91 49.05
CA THR A 413 12.56 45.12 49.26
C THR A 413 12.48 45.48 50.74
N GLU A 414 12.18 44.51 51.60
CA GLU A 414 12.11 44.72 53.05
C GLU A 414 13.45 45.23 53.62
N LEU A 415 14.57 44.65 53.17
CA LEU A 415 15.91 45.08 53.57
C LEU A 415 16.24 46.49 53.05
N ALA A 416 15.84 46.81 51.82
CA ALA A 416 16.03 48.15 51.25
C ALA A 416 15.24 49.20 52.05
N GLU A 417 13.97 48.92 52.38
CA GLU A 417 13.16 49.80 53.21
C GLU A 417 13.74 49.99 54.62
N GLN A 418 14.26 48.91 55.24
CA GLN A 418 14.95 49.00 56.53
C GLN A 418 16.19 49.89 56.43
N THR A 419 17.03 49.67 55.42
CA THR A 419 18.25 50.49 55.19
C THR A 419 17.89 51.95 54.94
N GLN A 420 16.79 52.23 54.23
CA GLN A 420 16.30 53.59 54.00
C GLN A 420 15.91 54.27 55.31
N ARG A 421 15.20 53.56 56.20
CA ARG A 421 14.82 54.07 57.52
C ARG A 421 16.06 54.36 58.38
N GLU A 422 16.98 53.41 58.48
CA GLU A 422 18.21 53.56 59.28
C GLU A 422 19.09 54.71 58.78
N ALA A 423 19.24 54.85 57.46
CA ALA A 423 19.99 55.97 56.87
C ALA A 423 19.28 57.32 57.06
N GLY A 424 17.94 57.35 56.99
CA GLY A 424 17.13 58.53 57.28
C GLY A 424 17.26 58.99 58.73
N ASP A 425 17.15 58.05 59.68
CA ASP A 425 17.36 58.30 61.11
C ASP A 425 18.79 58.77 61.40
N GLY A 426 19.77 58.16 60.73
CA GLY A 426 21.19 58.55 60.77
C GLY A 426 21.42 59.99 60.31
N SER A 427 20.89 60.38 59.15
CA SER A 427 20.95 61.79 58.68
C SER A 427 20.27 62.74 59.68
N GLY A 428 19.12 62.34 60.25
CA GLY A 428 18.43 63.11 61.29
C GLY A 428 19.28 63.31 62.56
N LEU A 429 19.99 62.29 63.02
CA LEU A 429 20.92 62.37 64.16
C LEU A 429 22.10 63.30 63.87
N VAL A 430 22.71 63.18 62.70
CA VAL A 430 23.84 64.02 62.28
C VAL A 430 23.42 65.49 62.18
N ARG A 431 22.22 65.76 61.67
CA ARG A 431 21.66 67.13 61.63
C ARG A 431 21.52 67.73 63.03
N ARG A 432 20.97 66.98 63.99
CA ARG A 432 20.90 67.42 65.39
C ARG A 432 22.28 67.63 66.02
N SER A 433 23.25 66.76 65.70
CA SER A 433 24.64 66.92 66.15
C SER A 433 25.26 68.20 65.59
N ARG A 434 25.03 68.51 64.32
CA ARG A 434 25.49 69.74 63.67
C ARG A 434 24.89 70.98 64.32
N ASP A 435 23.60 70.97 64.62
CA ASP A 435 22.93 72.07 65.32
C ASP A 435 23.55 72.32 66.71
N ALA A 436 23.89 71.25 67.44
CA ALA A 436 24.57 71.34 68.74
C ALA A 436 26.00 71.88 68.60
N ILE A 437 26.76 71.42 67.59
CA ILE A 437 28.11 71.93 67.30
C ILE A 437 28.08 73.43 66.97
N LEU A 438 27.13 73.87 66.14
CA LEU A 438 26.93 75.29 65.83
C LEU A 438 26.52 76.13 67.05
N ALA A 439 25.83 75.54 68.02
CA ALA A 439 25.52 76.20 69.29
C ALA A 439 26.78 76.33 70.17
N ILE A 440 27.64 75.32 70.21
CA ILE A 440 28.94 75.36 70.91
C ILE A 440 29.87 76.38 70.26
N GLU A 441 29.90 76.46 68.93
CA GLU A 441 30.70 77.44 68.19
C GLU A 441 30.33 78.87 68.59
N ARG A 442 29.02 79.18 68.56
CA ARG A 442 28.48 80.47 69.01
C ARG A 442 28.84 80.76 70.47
N SER A 443 28.57 79.82 71.38
CA SER A 443 28.91 79.99 72.80
C SER A 443 30.41 80.16 73.04
N SER A 444 31.27 79.51 72.26
CA SER A 444 32.72 79.65 72.37
C SER A 444 33.19 81.02 71.88
N SER A 445 32.55 81.55 70.84
CA SER A 445 32.76 82.94 70.37
C SER A 445 32.36 83.94 71.46
N ASP A 446 31.18 83.77 72.07
CA ASP A 446 30.70 84.65 73.15
C ASP A 446 31.67 84.63 74.35
N ILE A 447 32.19 83.45 74.72
CA ILE A 447 33.18 83.33 75.80
C ILE A 447 34.50 84.00 75.40
N HIS A 448 34.92 83.92 74.14
CA HIS A 448 36.12 84.59 73.66
C HIS A 448 36.03 86.11 73.88
N GLU A 449 34.90 86.72 73.51
CA GLU A 449 34.64 88.16 73.74
C GLU A 449 34.65 88.55 75.22
N ILE A 450 34.08 87.70 76.09
CA ILE A 450 34.11 87.91 77.54
C ILE A 450 35.55 87.86 78.06
N VAL A 451 36.34 86.90 77.60
CA VAL A 451 37.73 86.72 78.03
C VAL A 451 38.60 87.90 77.57
N ASP A 452 38.38 88.42 76.37
CA ASP A 452 39.05 89.63 75.88
C ASP A 452 38.68 90.83 76.76
N THR A 453 37.40 91.00 77.09
CA THR A 453 36.93 92.04 78.00
C THR A 453 37.58 91.93 79.39
N ILE A 454 37.71 90.70 79.93
CA ILE A 454 38.40 90.46 81.22
C ILE A 454 39.88 90.83 81.10
N SER A 455 40.55 90.46 80.01
CA SER A 455 41.95 90.81 79.75
C SER A 455 42.16 92.32 79.70
N GLU A 456 41.25 93.06 79.04
CA GLU A 456 41.24 94.52 79.00
C GLU A 456 41.04 95.15 80.38
N ILE A 457 40.00 94.72 81.12
CA ILE A 457 39.74 95.19 82.49
C ILE A 457 40.95 94.92 83.39
N SER A 458 41.56 93.75 83.26
CA SER A 458 42.74 93.37 84.03
C SER A 458 43.93 94.27 83.72
N SER A 459 44.14 94.62 82.46
CA SER A 459 45.19 95.57 82.03
C SER A 459 44.93 96.99 82.58
N GLN A 460 43.70 97.48 82.48
CA GLN A 460 43.30 98.78 83.04
C GLN A 460 43.44 98.81 84.57
N THR A 461 43.02 97.74 85.25
CA THR A 461 43.14 97.60 86.70
C THR A 461 44.60 97.57 87.13
N HIS A 462 45.46 96.90 86.37
CA HIS A 462 46.91 96.92 86.61
C HIS A 462 47.49 98.33 86.51
N LEU A 463 47.08 99.11 85.50
CA LEU A 463 47.50 100.51 85.33
C LEU A 463 46.96 101.43 86.44
N LEU A 464 45.70 101.26 86.85
CA LEU A 464 45.09 102.02 87.95
C LEU A 464 45.78 101.70 89.29
N ALA A 465 46.04 100.43 89.57
CA ALA A 465 46.76 99.99 90.76
C ALA A 465 48.20 100.50 90.77
N PHE A 466 48.86 100.53 89.59
CA PHE A 466 50.18 101.14 89.44
C PHE A 466 50.16 102.65 89.74
N ASN A 467 49.19 103.39 89.20
CA ASN A 467 49.02 104.81 89.50
C ASN A 467 48.70 105.06 90.98
N ALA A 468 47.86 104.21 91.59
CA ALA A 468 47.55 104.29 93.02
C ALA A 468 48.77 103.97 93.91
N ALA A 469 49.64 103.05 93.50
CA ALA A 469 50.89 102.76 94.20
C ALA A 469 51.87 103.95 94.14
N ILE A 470 51.93 104.66 93.01
CA ILE A 470 52.71 105.91 92.87
C ILE A 470 52.16 106.99 93.80
N GLU A 471 50.85 107.22 93.82
CA GLU A 471 50.24 108.27 94.66
C GLU A 471 50.34 107.93 96.16
N ALA A 472 50.24 106.64 96.52
CA ALA A 472 50.48 106.16 97.88
C ALA A 472 51.94 106.38 98.33
N ALA A 473 52.92 106.20 97.44
CA ALA A 473 54.31 106.54 97.72
C ALA A 473 54.52 108.06 97.89
N ARG A 474 53.72 108.87 97.19
CA ARG A 474 53.74 110.33 97.24
C ARG A 474 53.16 110.91 98.53
N ALA A 475 52.20 110.21 99.15
CA ALA A 475 51.54 110.60 100.40
C ALA A 475 52.36 110.31 101.69
N GLY A 476 53.57 109.75 101.58
CA GLY A 476 54.49 109.54 102.71
C GLY A 476 53.93 108.60 103.79
N GLU A 477 54.14 108.90 105.09
CA GLU A 477 53.71 108.05 106.21
C GLU A 477 52.19 107.76 106.24
N GLN A 478 51.36 108.64 105.67
CA GLN A 478 49.90 108.46 105.61
C GLN A 478 49.45 107.51 104.48
N GLY A 479 50.33 107.19 103.53
CA GLY A 479 50.04 106.36 102.35
C GLY A 479 50.44 104.88 102.48
N VAL A 480 51.10 104.48 103.59
CA VAL A 480 51.69 103.14 103.76
C VAL A 480 50.65 102.02 103.64
N GLY A 481 49.45 102.20 104.21
CA GLY A 481 48.35 101.24 104.10
C GLY A 481 47.77 101.15 102.68
N PHE A 482 47.70 102.27 101.95
CA PHE A 482 47.22 102.31 100.57
C PHE A 482 48.21 101.69 99.58
N SER A 483 49.53 101.81 99.81
CA SER A 483 50.56 101.22 98.96
C SER A 483 50.49 99.69 98.95
N VAL A 484 50.27 99.06 100.11
CA VAL A 484 50.10 97.60 100.22
C VAL A 484 48.86 97.12 99.46
N VAL A 485 47.74 97.83 99.58
CA VAL A 485 46.50 97.50 98.84
C VAL A 485 46.71 97.67 97.33
N ALA A 486 47.37 98.75 96.90
CA ALA A 486 47.65 98.99 95.48
C ALA A 486 48.57 97.91 94.87
N ASP A 487 49.59 97.46 95.60
CA ASP A 487 50.46 96.37 95.14
C ASP A 487 49.74 95.02 95.09
N GLU A 488 48.82 94.75 96.04
CA GLU A 488 48.01 93.53 96.02
C GLU A 488 47.01 93.52 94.86
N VAL A 489 46.36 94.66 94.58
CA VAL A 489 45.47 94.82 93.40
C VAL A 489 46.26 94.69 92.10
N ARG A 490 47.49 95.23 92.02
CA ARG A 490 48.36 95.10 90.85
C ARG A 490 48.74 93.64 90.57
N LYS A 491 49.14 92.89 91.60
CA LYS A 491 49.43 91.45 91.50
C LYS A 491 48.20 90.63 91.12
N LEU A 492 47.03 90.98 91.67
CA LEU A 492 45.76 90.34 91.32
C LEU A 492 45.39 90.58 89.86
N ALA A 493 45.57 91.80 89.36
CA ALA A 493 45.36 92.18 87.97
C ALA A 493 46.37 91.52 87.02
N GLU A 494 47.61 91.29 87.45
CA GLU A 494 48.58 90.52 86.66
C GLU A 494 48.19 89.03 86.56
N LYS A 495 47.83 88.41 87.69
CA LYS A 495 47.32 87.03 87.73
C LYS A 495 46.05 86.84 86.90
N SER A 496 45.14 87.80 86.95
CA SER A 496 43.87 87.77 86.21
C SER A 496 44.11 87.90 84.69
N SER A 497 45.08 88.72 84.25
CA SER A 497 45.47 88.83 82.84
C SER A 497 46.12 87.55 82.32
N LEU A 498 46.98 86.91 83.12
CA LEU A 498 47.59 85.63 82.76
C LEU A 498 46.54 84.51 82.67
N ALA A 499 45.61 84.44 83.62
CA ALA A 499 44.50 83.49 83.58
C ALA A 499 43.59 83.73 82.36
N ALA A 500 43.25 84.98 82.05
CA ALA A 500 42.46 85.32 80.86
C ALA A 500 43.16 84.87 79.56
N ARG A 501 44.49 85.08 79.44
CA ARG A 501 45.26 84.62 78.27
C ARG A 501 45.26 83.10 78.11
N GLU A 502 45.39 82.34 79.21
CA GLU A 502 45.31 80.88 79.15
C GLU A 502 43.90 80.41 78.78
N ILE A 503 42.84 81.06 79.28
CA ILE A 503 41.46 80.77 78.88
C ILE A 503 41.27 81.07 77.38
N ALA A 504 41.76 82.22 76.88
CA ALA A 504 41.66 82.58 75.47
C ALA A 504 42.28 81.51 74.56
N LYS A 505 43.45 80.99 74.95
CA LYS A 505 44.11 79.88 74.23
C LYS A 505 43.27 78.61 74.21
N LEU A 506 42.66 78.22 75.33
CA LEU A 506 41.77 77.05 75.42
C LEU A 506 40.49 77.23 74.59
N ILE A 507 39.92 78.45 74.56
CA ILE A 507 38.76 78.78 73.73
C ILE A 507 39.11 78.72 72.24
N HIS A 508 40.25 79.26 71.83
CA HIS A 508 40.73 79.14 70.46
C HIS A 508 40.89 77.67 70.02
N GLN A 509 41.46 76.82 70.88
CA GLN A 509 41.54 75.38 70.63
C GLN A 509 40.16 74.73 70.53
N THR A 510 39.19 75.19 71.34
CA THR A 510 37.81 74.69 71.31
C THR A 510 37.12 75.05 70.00
N VAL A 511 37.21 76.30 69.55
CA VAL A 511 36.67 76.75 68.25
C VAL A 511 37.23 75.93 67.10
N SER A 512 38.55 75.68 67.08
CA SER A 512 39.18 74.85 66.04
C SER A 512 38.66 73.41 66.03
N ARG A 513 38.46 72.79 67.21
CA ARG A 513 37.90 71.42 67.31
C ARG A 513 36.43 71.35 66.91
N VAL A 514 35.66 72.40 67.22
CA VAL A 514 34.25 72.51 66.84
C VAL A 514 34.10 72.65 65.33
N ALA A 515 34.94 73.46 64.68
CA ALA A 515 34.97 73.59 63.22
C ALA A 515 35.31 72.26 62.54
N GLU A 516 36.28 71.50 63.07
CA GLU A 516 36.59 70.14 62.59
C GLU A 516 35.40 69.19 62.75
N GLY A 517 34.73 69.21 63.90
CA GLY A 517 33.53 68.42 64.16
C GLY A 517 32.35 68.78 63.25
N SER A 518 32.20 70.06 62.89
CA SER A 518 31.19 70.54 61.93
C SER A 518 31.43 69.96 60.54
N ARG A 519 32.68 70.05 60.04
CA ARG A 519 33.08 69.46 58.75
C ARG A 519 32.88 67.94 58.73
N LEU A 520 33.25 67.24 59.80
CA LEU A 520 33.03 65.80 59.89
C LEU A 520 31.53 65.46 59.86
N SER A 521 30.69 66.24 60.53
CA SER A 521 29.23 66.06 60.48
C SER A 521 28.67 66.27 59.07
N GLU A 522 29.19 67.24 58.31
CA GLU A 522 28.84 67.44 56.89
C GLU A 522 29.19 66.24 56.02
N GLU A 523 30.38 65.66 56.21
CA GLU A 523 30.82 64.50 55.45
C GLU A 523 29.96 63.26 55.74
N VAL A 524 29.57 63.06 57.01
CA VAL A 524 28.68 61.97 57.41
C VAL A 524 27.26 62.17 56.84
N ASP A 525 26.71 63.38 56.86
CA ASP A 525 25.40 63.67 56.26
C ASP A 525 25.39 63.44 54.74
N ALA A 526 26.47 63.84 54.06
CA ALA A 526 26.65 63.54 52.63
C ALA A 526 26.76 62.03 52.37
N ALA A 527 27.38 61.26 53.27
CA ALA A 527 27.44 59.80 53.17
C ALA A 527 26.06 59.16 53.31
N PHE A 528 25.25 59.57 54.30
CA PHE A 528 23.87 59.11 54.43
C PHE A 528 23.00 59.46 53.22
N SER A 529 23.17 60.66 52.66
CA SER A 529 22.45 61.07 51.44
C SER A 529 22.78 60.17 50.24
N ARG A 530 24.05 59.75 50.09
CA ARG A 530 24.44 58.76 49.06
C ARG A 530 23.84 57.38 49.31
N ILE A 531 23.77 56.94 50.56
CA ILE A 531 23.11 55.67 50.93
C ILE A 531 21.63 55.70 50.55
N LEU A 532 20.92 56.78 50.88
CA LEU A 532 19.51 56.94 50.53
C LEU A 532 19.28 56.85 49.02
N GLY A 533 20.10 57.53 48.21
CA GLY A 533 20.02 57.44 46.75
C GLY A 533 20.33 56.04 46.20
N ALA A 534 21.31 55.34 46.76
CA ALA A 534 21.63 53.96 46.36
C ALA A 534 20.52 52.97 46.72
N VAL A 535 19.85 53.16 47.86
CA VAL A 535 18.71 52.35 48.29
C VAL A 535 17.49 52.58 47.38
N GLU A 536 17.24 53.81 46.94
CA GLU A 536 16.18 54.11 45.97
C GLU A 536 16.43 53.40 44.63
N ALA A 537 17.66 53.47 44.11
CA ALA A 537 18.04 52.76 42.89
C ALA A 537 17.89 51.23 43.06
N THR A 538 18.30 50.69 44.20
CA THR A 538 18.14 49.26 44.54
C THR A 538 16.67 48.84 44.54
N THR A 539 15.80 49.66 45.15
CA THR A 539 14.35 49.41 45.20
C THR A 539 13.73 49.38 43.81
N ARG A 540 14.16 50.28 42.91
CA ARG A 540 13.72 50.30 41.51
C ARG A 540 14.11 49.01 40.78
N SER A 541 15.36 48.56 40.91
CA SER A 541 15.82 47.31 40.30
C SER A 541 15.10 46.08 40.84
N ILE A 542 14.78 46.04 42.14
CA ILE A 542 13.98 44.95 42.71
C ILE A 542 12.55 44.94 42.14
N SER A 543 11.96 46.12 41.91
CA SER A 543 10.65 46.22 41.25
C SER A 543 10.66 45.68 39.82
N GLU A 544 11.71 45.97 39.05
CA GLU A 544 11.89 45.42 37.70
C GLU A 544 12.02 43.89 37.73
N ILE A 545 12.80 43.34 38.69
CA ILE A 545 12.92 41.89 38.89
C ILE A 545 11.54 41.27 39.20
N ARG A 546 10.72 41.91 40.03
CA ARG A 546 9.37 41.40 40.37
C ARG A 546 8.49 41.31 39.13
N ILE A 547 8.44 42.36 38.31
CA ILE A 547 7.66 42.37 37.06
C ILE A 547 8.12 41.25 36.12
N ALA A 548 9.44 41.12 35.91
CA ALA A 548 9.99 40.06 35.06
C ALA A 548 9.70 38.65 35.62
N THR A 549 9.67 38.49 36.95
CA THR A 549 9.34 37.22 37.61
C THR A 549 7.87 36.84 37.39
N GLU A 550 6.95 37.81 37.45
CA GLU A 550 5.52 37.61 37.16
C GLU A 550 5.30 37.21 35.69
N GLU A 551 5.99 37.86 34.74
CA GLU A 551 5.93 37.50 33.31
C GLU A 551 6.48 36.10 33.04
N GLN A 552 7.58 35.73 33.70
CA GLN A 552 8.15 34.38 33.62
C GLN A 552 7.18 33.33 34.19
N GLU A 553 6.49 33.63 35.29
CA GLU A 553 5.49 32.73 35.87
C GLU A 553 4.37 32.43 34.86
N HIS A 554 3.82 33.47 34.23
CA HIS A 554 2.77 33.32 33.22
C HIS A 554 3.25 32.47 32.03
N SER A 555 4.44 32.77 31.52
CA SER A 555 5.02 32.04 30.39
C SER A 555 5.30 30.57 30.72
N THR A 556 5.81 30.26 31.92
CA THR A 556 5.98 28.87 32.38
C THR A 556 4.66 28.12 32.49
N GLN A 557 3.59 28.77 32.97
CA GLN A 557 2.25 28.18 33.04
C GLN A 557 1.65 27.91 31.66
N ASP A 558 1.85 28.82 30.70
CA ASP A 558 1.37 28.62 29.32
C ASP A 558 2.09 27.45 28.63
N VAL A 559 3.41 27.34 28.79
CA VAL A 559 4.18 26.21 28.24
C VAL A 559 3.74 24.89 28.89
N ALA A 560 3.47 24.89 30.20
CA ALA A 560 2.94 23.71 30.89
C ALA A 560 1.58 23.27 30.31
N ARG A 561 0.64 24.20 30.10
CA ARG A 561 -0.66 23.91 29.47
C ARG A 561 -0.51 23.35 28.06
N LEU A 562 0.38 23.93 27.25
CA LEU A 562 0.64 23.42 25.89
C LEU A 562 1.19 21.99 25.88
N LEU A 563 2.01 21.62 26.88
CA LEU A 563 2.52 20.25 27.01
C LEU A 563 1.45 19.27 27.48
N GLU A 564 0.58 19.69 28.41
CA GLU A 564 -0.57 18.88 28.83
C GLU A 564 -1.50 18.58 27.64
N ASP A 565 -1.78 19.57 26.80
CA ASP A 565 -2.56 19.38 25.56
C ASP A 565 -1.87 18.40 24.60
N LEU A 566 -0.54 18.48 24.48
CA LEU A 566 0.25 17.61 23.61
C LEU A 566 0.26 16.16 24.12
N GLN A 567 0.27 15.94 25.44
CA GLN A 567 0.13 14.63 26.07
C GLN A 567 -1.32 14.11 25.99
N GLY A 568 -2.32 14.98 26.18
CA GLY A 568 -3.74 14.64 26.14
C GLY A 568 -4.23 14.22 24.75
N ARG A 569 -3.63 14.76 23.69
CA ARG A 569 -3.90 14.33 22.30
C ARG A 569 -3.15 13.05 21.90
N GLY A 570 -2.13 12.65 22.66
CA GLY A 570 -1.25 11.52 22.36
C GLY A 570 -1.62 10.19 23.02
N SER A 571 -2.55 10.17 23.98
CA SER A 571 -3.03 8.91 24.56
C SER A 571 -3.98 8.20 23.59
N PRO A 572 -3.64 7.01 23.06
CA PRO A 572 -4.62 6.17 22.42
C PRO A 572 -5.67 5.85 23.50
N ARG A 573 -6.95 6.10 23.22
CA ARG A 573 -7.99 5.36 23.93
C ARG A 573 -7.63 3.88 23.75
N GLN A 574 -7.22 3.22 24.83
CA GLN A 574 -7.20 1.76 24.88
C GLN A 574 -8.63 1.34 24.54
N ALA A 575 -8.82 0.86 23.31
CA ALA A 575 -9.98 0.07 22.97
C ALA A 575 -9.67 -1.33 23.47
N ASP A 576 -10.46 -1.77 24.45
CA ASP A 576 -10.53 -3.16 24.91
C ASP A 576 -10.76 -4.14 23.75
#